data_AF-A0A0F9N943-F1
#
_entry.id   AF-A0A0F9N943-F1
#
_cell.length_a   1.000
_cell.length_b   1.000
_cell.length_c   1.000
_cell.angle_alpha   90.00
_cell.angle_beta   90.00
_cell.angle_gamma   90.00
#
_symmetry.space_group_name_H-M   'P 1'
#
loop_
_entity.id
_entity.type
_entity.pdbx_description
1 polymer ?
#
loop_
_entity_poly.entity_id
_entity_poly.type
_entity_poly.pdbx_seq_one_letter_code
_entity_poly.pdbx_strand_id
1 'polypeptide(L)' 'MAVRKQDEDLEVLDRELDDLPVELRWREWMNRIEAVIFASSKLVEREALLLVVGKGPTSIC' A
#
# COMPACT_ATOMS: atom_id res chain seq x y z
N MET A 1 -1.85 -11.60 -28.46
CA MET A 1 -2.81 -11.45 -27.34
C MET A 1 -2.50 -12.51 -26.31
N ALA A 2 -1.87 -12.16 -25.19
CA ALA A 2 -1.72 -13.07 -24.06
C ALA A 2 -2.04 -12.25 -22.80
N VAL A 3 -3.24 -12.45 -22.29
CA VAL A 3 -3.73 -11.86 -21.05
C VAL A 3 -3.08 -12.60 -19.88
N ARG A 4 -2.40 -11.81 -19.05
CA ARG A 4 -2.18 -11.94 -17.59
C ARG A 4 -1.45 -13.19 -17.08
N LYS A 5 -0.17 -13.01 -16.75
CA LYS A 5 0.39 -13.50 -15.49
C LYS A 5 0.72 -12.29 -14.61
N GLN A 6 -0.28 -11.81 -13.88
CA GLN A 6 -0.10 -10.87 -12.77
C GLN A 6 -0.62 -11.52 -11.48
N ASP A 7 -0.41 -12.83 -11.32
CA ASP A 7 -1.05 -13.61 -10.25
C ASP A 7 -0.02 -14.31 -9.33
N GLU A 8 1.22 -14.54 -9.79
CA GLU A 8 2.26 -15.19 -8.97
C GLU A 8 3.33 -14.23 -8.42
N ASP A 9 3.40 -13.00 -8.93
CA ASP A 9 4.32 -11.93 -8.46
C ASP A 9 3.58 -10.83 -7.68
N LEU A 10 2.29 -11.06 -7.37
CA LEU A 10 1.70 -10.43 -6.20
C LEU A 10 2.29 -11.11 -4.97
N GLU A 11 3.59 -10.95 -4.77
CA GLU A 11 4.24 -11.13 -3.48
C GLU A 11 3.29 -10.48 -2.47
N VAL A 12 2.85 -11.28 -1.49
CA VAL A 12 1.90 -10.85 -0.46
C VAL A 12 2.42 -9.52 0.10
N LEU A 13 1.81 -8.41 -0.33
CA LEU A 13 2.17 -7.09 0.15
C LEU A 13 1.98 -7.13 1.66
N ASP A 14 3.09 -7.11 2.41
CA ASP A 14 3.04 -7.00 3.87
C ASP A 14 2.56 -5.60 4.21
N ARG A 15 1.23 -5.48 4.35
CA ARG A 15 0.53 -4.22 4.61
C ARG A 15 0.73 -3.76 6.04
N GLU A 16 0.88 -4.69 6.97
CA GLU A 16 0.91 -4.40 8.40
C GLU A 16 2.29 -3.92 8.85
N LEU A 17 3.36 -4.33 8.16
CA LEU A 17 4.74 -3.90 8.46
C LEU A 17 5.07 -4.09 9.95
N ASP A 18 4.55 -5.16 10.55
CA ASP A 18 4.61 -5.39 11.99
C ASP A 18 6.04 -5.64 12.49
N ASP A 19 6.93 -6.06 11.59
CA ASP A 19 8.35 -6.25 11.84
C ASP A 19 9.14 -4.93 11.88
N LEU A 20 8.54 -3.80 11.46
CA LEU A 20 9.19 -2.49 11.49
C LEU A 20 8.85 -1.67 12.75
N PRO A 21 9.83 -0.93 13.30
CA PRO A 21 9.60 0.15 14.25
C PRO A 21 8.54 1.14 13.73
N VAL A 22 7.75 1.71 14.64
CA VAL A 22 6.59 2.55 14.31
C VAL A 22 6.97 3.77 13.45
N GLU A 23 8.15 4.36 13.66
CA GLU A 23 8.65 5.49 12.91
C GLU A 23 8.98 5.14 11.45
N LEU A 24 9.45 3.90 11.21
CA LEU A 24 9.75 3.40 9.86
C LEU A 24 8.49 2.91 9.14
N ARG A 25 7.49 2.44 9.90
CA ARG A 25 6.19 2.02 9.37
C ARG A 25 5.47 3.15 8.65
N TRP A 26 5.41 4.34 9.27
CA TRP A 26 4.80 5.51 8.65
C TRP A 26 5.50 5.91 7.35
N ARG A 27 6.84 5.91 7.35
CA ARG A 27 7.64 6.23 6.17
C ARG A 27 7.32 5.28 5.01
N GLU A 28 7.26 3.98 5.30
CA GLU A 28 7.00 2.97 4.28
C GLU A 28 5.57 3.06 3.75
N TRP A 29 4.57 3.31 4.60
CA TRP A 29 3.20 3.59 4.13
C TRP A 29 3.13 4.82 3.24
N MET A 30 3.80 5.91 3.60
CA MET A 30 3.83 7.12 2.76
C MET A 30 4.45 6.84 1.39
N ASN A 31 5.59 6.13 1.33
CA ASN A 31 6.22 5.75 0.06
C ASN A 31 5.25 4.95 -0.84
N ARG A 32 4.47 4.04 -0.25
CA ARG A 32 3.49 3.23 -0.99
C ARG A 32 2.30 4.03 -1.46
N ILE A 33 1.78 4.93 -0.63
CA ILE A 33 0.71 5.86 -1.01
C ILE A 33 1.17 6.71 -2.20
N GLU A 34 2.39 7.24 -2.14
CA GLU A 34 2.99 7.99 -3.25
C GLU A 34 3.08 7.13 -4.51
N ALA A 35 3.60 5.91 -4.42
CA ALA A 35 3.69 5.00 -5.56
C ALA A 35 2.31 4.73 -6.21
N VAL A 36 1.26 4.55 -5.41
CA VAL A 36 -0.11 4.33 -5.91
C VAL A 36 -0.65 5.58 -6.60
N ILE A 37 -0.46 6.75 -5.99
CA ILE A 37 -0.90 8.03 -6.57
C ILE A 37 -0.17 8.30 -7.89
N PHE A 38 1.16 8.08 -7.94
CA PHE A 38 1.96 8.31 -9.13
C PHE A 38 1.69 7.30 -10.25
N ALA A 39 1.38 6.04 -9.93
CA ALA A 39 1.05 5.02 -10.92
C ALA A 39 -0.39 5.15 -11.44
N SER A 40 -1.30 5.76 -10.67
CA SER A 40 -2.69 5.88 -11.06
C SER A 40 -2.91 6.97 -12.10
N SER A 41 -3.50 6.61 -13.23
CA SER A 41 -3.94 7.58 -14.25
C SER A 41 -5.27 8.25 -13.91
N LYS A 42 -5.87 7.93 -12.75
CA LYS A 42 -7.14 8.45 -12.26
C LYS A 42 -7.00 8.92 -10.83
N LEU A 43 -7.94 9.77 -10.39
CA LEU A 43 -8.07 10.13 -8.99
C LEU A 43 -8.15 8.87 -8.12
N VAL A 44 -7.32 8.82 -7.08
CA VAL A 44 -7.28 7.71 -6.13
C VAL A 44 -8.19 8.04 -4.96
N GLU A 45 -9.25 7.26 -4.80
CA GLU A 45 -10.19 7.39 -3.70
C GLU A 45 -9.57 6.97 -2.37
N ARG A 46 -10.06 7.54 -1.26
CA ARG A 46 -9.51 7.28 0.09
C ARG A 46 -9.57 5.81 0.45
N GLU A 47 -10.66 5.13 0.09
CA GLU A 47 -10.88 3.71 0.35
C GLU A 47 -9.81 2.85 -0.32
N ALA A 48 -9.30 3.25 -1.49
CA ALA A 48 -8.21 2.56 -2.17
C ALA A 48 -6.89 2.70 -1.41
N LEU A 49 -6.60 3.86 -0.83
CA LEU A 49 -5.40 4.09 -0.01
C LEU A 49 -5.44 3.30 1.31
N LEU A 50 -6.62 3.14 1.91
CA LEU A 50 -6.77 2.33 3.13
C LEU A 50 -6.40 0.85 2.90
N LEU A 51 -6.66 0.32 1.70
CA LEU A 51 -6.26 -1.05 1.35
C LEU A 51 -4.74 -1.23 1.22
N VAL A 52 -4.00 -0.14 0.99
CA VAL A 52 -2.52 -0.12 0.85
C VAL A 52 -1.85 -0.09 2.23
N VAL A 53 -2.45 0.65 3.15
CA VAL A 53 -1.97 0.83 4.54
C VAL A 53 -2.33 -0.37 5.43
N GLY A 54 -3.36 -1.15 5.09
CA GLY A 54 -3.81 -2.27 5.93
C GLY A 54 -4.49 -1.80 7.22
N LYS A 55 -4.60 -2.68 8.23
CA LYS A 55 -5.01 -2.33 9.60
C LYS A 55 -3.84 -1.65 10.31
N GLY A 56 -3.43 -0.48 9.82
CA GLY A 56 -2.50 0.37 10.55
C GLY A 56 -3.06 0.73 11.94
N PRO A 57 -2.21 1.14 12.92
CA PRO A 57 -2.67 1.46 14.25
C PRO A 57 -3.72 2.55 14.09
N THR A 58 -4.94 2.24 14.54
CA THR A 58 -6.16 3.03 14.41
C THR A 58 -6.13 4.35 15.20
N SER A 59 -4.96 4.98 15.35
CA SER A 59 -4.78 6.19 16.14
C SER A 59 -3.51 6.94 15.73
N ILE A 60 -3.53 7.59 14.57
CA ILE A 60 -2.74 8.81 14.35
C ILE A 60 -3.72 9.89 13.89
N CYS A 61 -4.35 10.50 14.89
CA CYS A 61 -4.58 11.94 14.92
C CYS A 61 -3.41 12.56 15.70
#